data_AF-A0A1Q3WKY8-F1
#
_entry.id   AF-A0A1Q3WKY8-F1
#
_cell.length_a   1.000
_cell.length_b   1.000
_cell.length_c   1.000
_cell.angle_alpha   90.00
_cell.angle_beta   90.00
_cell.angle_gamma   90.00
#
_symmetry.space_group_name_H-M   'P 1'
#
loop_
_entity.id
_entity.type
_entity.pdbx_description
1 polymer ?
#
loop_
_entity_poly.entity_id
_entity_poly.type
_entity_poly.pdbx_seq_one_letter_code
_entity_poly.pdbx_strand_id
1 'polypeptide(L)'
;MTTDLQPINLSLDSPTGYELLRESLNDFRNSLASLPTTCENPDDQQRLVQIIAEGNKLIKTVEEERLKITREIDKQKQHWISEQRKLTDPIETALAPYKQSVHAYNVERVRQIREAEDLQRQAEQALIEQNGQADWLQAKTRPEHNPKGVQMRWTFEVESLTMVPNQFLQVNEKAVREAISRGMRNIDGLKIYQEPISTFRA
;
A
#
# COMPACT_ATOMS: atom_id res chain seq x y z
N MET A 1 -7.85 49.61 -5.25
CA MET A 1 -8.07 48.28 -5.85
C MET A 1 -6.86 47.98 -6.70
N THR A 2 -5.88 47.31 -6.11
CA THR A 2 -4.62 46.92 -6.76
C THR A 2 -4.85 45.58 -7.44
N THR A 3 -5.03 45.60 -8.76
CA THR A 3 -4.99 44.42 -9.60
C THR A 3 -3.54 43.95 -9.68
N ASP A 4 -3.19 42.95 -8.87
CA ASP A 4 -1.95 42.20 -9.03
C ASP A 4 -2.03 41.42 -10.35
N LEU A 5 -1.28 41.91 -11.34
CA LEU A 5 -1.01 41.20 -12.58
C LEU A 5 -0.16 39.97 -12.23
N GLN A 6 -0.80 38.82 -12.04
CA GLN A 6 -0.07 37.57 -11.91
C GLN A 6 0.73 37.32 -13.21
N PRO A 7 1.99 36.84 -13.10
CA PRO A 7 2.81 36.56 -14.27
C PRO A 7 2.11 35.50 -15.12
N ILE A 8 1.98 35.80 -16.42
CA ILE A 8 1.43 34.91 -17.45
C ILE A 8 2.34 33.68 -17.53
N ASN A 9 2.06 32.67 -16.71
CA ASN A 9 2.81 31.42 -16.62
C ASN A 9 1.85 30.25 -16.89
N LEU A 10 2.37 29.19 -17.51
CA LEU A 10 1.67 27.92 -17.69
C LEU A 10 1.25 27.38 -16.31
N SER A 11 -0.05 27.36 -16.03
CA SER A 11 -0.56 27.00 -14.70
C SER A 11 -1.90 26.28 -14.77
N LEU A 12 -2.18 25.42 -13.79
CA LEU A 12 -3.48 24.75 -13.65
C LEU A 12 -4.43 25.47 -12.69
N ASP A 13 -3.96 26.46 -11.94
CA ASP A 13 -4.73 27.14 -10.90
C ASP A 13 -5.50 28.37 -11.39
N SER A 14 -5.10 28.95 -12.52
CA SER A 14 -5.67 30.15 -13.10
C SER A 14 -6.30 29.85 -14.48
N PRO A 15 -7.45 30.48 -14.80
CA PRO A 15 -8.14 30.22 -16.07
C PRO A 15 -7.27 30.59 -17.28
N THR A 16 -6.58 31.73 -17.23
CA THR A 16 -5.66 32.17 -18.29
C THR A 16 -4.43 31.26 -18.42
N GLY A 17 -3.86 30.80 -17.30
CA GLY A 17 -2.72 29.88 -17.32
C GLY A 17 -3.09 28.50 -17.88
N TYR A 18 -4.31 28.04 -17.62
CA TYR A 18 -4.83 26.77 -18.11
C TYR A 18 -5.02 26.78 -19.62
N GLU A 19 -5.58 27.87 -20.16
CA GLU A 19 -5.76 28.04 -21.60
C GLU A 19 -4.41 28.02 -22.34
N LEU A 20 -3.41 28.74 -21.85
CA LEU A 20 -2.06 28.76 -22.43
C LEU A 20 -1.38 27.38 -22.36
N LEU A 21 -1.53 26.66 -21.25
CA LEU A 21 -1.00 25.31 -21.11
C LEU A 21 -1.68 24.34 -22.08
N ARG A 22 -2.98 24.45 -22.23
CA ARG A 22 -3.75 23.65 -23.17
C ARG A 22 -3.37 23.94 -24.62
N GLU A 23 -3.18 25.20 -24.98
CA GLU A 23 -2.69 25.61 -26.30
C GLU A 23 -1.30 25.05 -26.57
N SER A 24 -0.35 25.22 -25.65
CA SER A 24 1.00 24.67 -25.78
C SER A 24 1.02 23.14 -25.96
N LEU A 25 0.17 22.41 -25.22
CA LEU A 25 0.02 20.96 -25.38
C LEU A 25 -0.59 20.58 -26.74
N ASN A 26 -1.58 21.35 -27.22
CA ASN A 26 -2.18 21.12 -28.53
C ASN A 26 -1.19 21.40 -29.66
N ASP A 27 -0.42 22.47 -29.56
CA ASP A 27 0.60 22.84 -30.54
C ASP A 27 1.68 21.77 -30.64
N PHE A 28 2.17 21.29 -29.50
CA PHE A 28 3.12 20.17 -29.46
C PHE A 28 2.51 18.89 -30.03
N ARG A 29 1.26 18.56 -29.69
CA ARG A 29 0.58 17.38 -30.26
C ARG A 29 0.43 17.49 -31.79
N ASN A 30 0.09 18.68 -32.28
CA ASN A 30 -0.08 18.93 -33.70
C ASN A 30 1.27 18.86 -34.44
N SER A 31 2.36 19.32 -33.81
CA SER A 31 3.71 19.19 -34.39
C SER A 31 4.16 17.73 -34.48
N LEU A 32 3.81 16.88 -33.51
CA LEU A 32 4.09 15.43 -33.59
C LEU A 32 3.43 14.75 -34.81
N ALA A 33 2.26 15.23 -35.24
CA ALA A 33 1.54 14.62 -36.36
C ALA A 33 2.23 14.88 -37.71
N SER A 34 3.07 15.91 -37.83
CA SER A 34 3.76 16.26 -39.07
C SER A 34 5.21 15.75 -39.13
N LEU A 35 5.74 15.19 -38.03
CA LEU A 35 7.14 14.79 -37.93
C LEU A 35 7.34 13.30 -38.28
N PRO A 36 8.39 12.95 -39.05
CA PRO A 36 8.70 11.55 -39.34
C PRO A 36 9.18 10.83 -38.07
N THR A 37 8.67 9.61 -37.86
CA THR A 37 8.95 8.76 -36.69
C THR A 37 10.04 7.71 -36.93
N THR A 38 10.52 7.59 -38.17
CA THR A 38 11.59 6.67 -38.54
C THR A 38 12.94 7.23 -38.11
N CYS A 39 13.82 6.33 -37.66
CA CYS A 39 15.18 6.65 -37.25
C CYS A 39 16.14 5.87 -38.15
N GLU A 40 16.56 6.47 -39.26
CA GLU A 40 17.46 5.84 -40.23
C GLU A 40 18.90 6.34 -40.04
N ASN A 41 19.07 7.60 -39.66
CA ASN A 41 20.38 8.25 -39.48
C ASN A 41 20.64 8.74 -38.04
N PRO A 42 21.90 8.95 -37.64
CA PRO A 42 22.24 9.53 -36.32
C PRO A 42 21.60 10.91 -36.07
N ASP A 43 21.43 11.72 -37.11
CA ASP A 43 20.78 13.03 -37.01
C ASP A 43 19.27 12.89 -36.70
N ASP A 44 18.61 11.86 -37.24
CA ASP A 44 17.22 11.53 -36.91
C ASP A 44 17.08 11.09 -35.46
N GLN A 45 18.05 10.30 -34.99
CA GLN A 45 18.11 9.89 -33.59
C GLN A 45 18.18 11.10 -32.66
N GLN A 46 19.07 12.06 -32.95
CA GLN A 46 19.22 13.26 -32.13
C GLN A 46 17.95 14.12 -32.13
N ARG A 47 17.32 14.30 -33.29
CA ARG A 47 16.05 15.03 -33.42
C ARG A 47 14.92 14.37 -32.63
N LEU A 48 14.75 13.05 -32.77
CA LEU A 48 13.71 12.30 -32.05
C LEU A 48 13.93 12.37 -30.53
N VAL A 49 15.17 12.27 -30.07
CA VAL A 49 15.51 12.42 -28.65
C VAL A 49 15.15 13.82 -28.13
N GLN A 50 15.40 14.88 -28.92
CA GLN A 50 15.01 16.25 -28.56
C GLN A 50 13.50 16.40 -28.46
N ILE A 51 12.73 15.90 -29.43
CA ILE A 51 11.26 15.91 -29.42
C ILE A 51 10.72 15.18 -28.19
N ILE A 52 11.28 14.01 -27.88
CA ILE A 52 10.90 13.23 -26.68
C ILE A 52 11.22 14.03 -25.41
N ALA A 53 12.38 14.69 -25.35
CA ALA A 53 12.75 15.50 -24.19
C ALA A 53 11.82 16.70 -24.01
N GLU A 54 11.42 17.37 -25.08
CA GLU A 54 10.43 18.47 -25.06
C GLU A 54 9.06 18.00 -24.56
N GLY A 55 8.57 16.87 -25.08
CA GLY A 55 7.32 16.27 -24.61
C GLY A 55 7.37 15.91 -23.13
N ASN A 56 8.48 15.30 -22.67
CA ASN A 56 8.68 14.98 -21.26
C ASN A 56 8.74 16.23 -20.36
N LYS A 57 9.29 17.34 -20.85
CA LYS A 57 9.28 18.63 -20.12
C LYS A 57 7.85 19.13 -19.93
N LEU A 58 7.02 19.12 -20.97
CA LEU A 58 5.61 19.53 -20.86
C LEU A 58 4.85 18.64 -19.88
N ILE A 59 5.02 17.31 -19.98
CA ILE A 59 4.42 16.36 -19.02
C ILE A 59 4.84 16.69 -17.59
N LYS A 60 6.13 16.97 -17.37
CA LYS A 60 6.68 17.34 -16.06
C LYS A 60 6.09 18.64 -15.55
N THR A 61 5.91 19.66 -16.40
CA THR A 61 5.24 20.91 -16.01
C THR A 61 3.81 20.66 -15.54
N VAL A 62 3.01 19.87 -16.27
CA VAL A 62 1.64 19.51 -15.84
C VAL A 62 1.65 18.80 -14.48
N GLU A 63 2.58 17.86 -14.29
CA GLU A 63 2.73 17.13 -13.04
C GLU A 63 3.12 18.05 -11.87
N GLU A 64 4.02 19.00 -12.09
CA GLU A 64 4.45 19.99 -11.09
C GLU A 64 3.29 20.92 -10.70
N GLU A 65 2.52 21.42 -11.66
CA GLU A 65 1.34 22.25 -11.37
C GLU A 65 0.27 21.48 -10.60
N ARG A 66 0.01 20.21 -10.97
CA ARG A 66 -0.90 19.34 -10.21
C ARG A 66 -0.40 19.17 -8.77
N LEU A 67 0.89 18.91 -8.59
CA LEU A 67 1.49 18.73 -7.27
C LEU A 67 1.40 19.99 -6.41
N LYS A 68 1.50 21.20 -6.98
CA LYS A 68 1.28 22.45 -6.23
C LYS A 68 -0.14 22.48 -5.64
N ILE A 69 -1.14 22.17 -6.46
CA ILE A 69 -2.55 22.10 -6.03
C ILE A 69 -2.72 21.05 -4.93
N THR A 70 -2.24 19.82 -5.16
CA THR A 70 -2.36 18.74 -4.18
C THR A 70 -1.67 19.06 -2.86
N ARG A 71 -0.48 19.68 -2.89
CA ARG A 71 0.24 20.08 -1.67
C ARG A 71 -0.55 21.09 -0.84
N GLU A 72 -1.24 22.03 -1.48
CA GLU A 72 -2.06 23.00 -0.74
C GLU A 72 -3.29 22.36 -0.12
N ILE A 73 -3.95 21.45 -0.85
CA ILE A 73 -5.05 20.64 -0.33
C ILE A 73 -4.58 19.77 0.84
N ASP A 74 -3.39 19.16 0.72
CA ASP A 74 -2.82 18.33 1.78
C ASP A 74 -2.53 19.15 3.04
N LYS A 75 -2.03 20.39 2.93
CA LYS A 75 -1.86 21.28 4.09
C LYS A 75 -3.20 21.55 4.77
N GLN A 76 -4.23 21.90 4.00
CA GLN A 76 -5.57 22.15 4.55
C GLN A 76 -6.12 20.89 5.23
N LYS A 77 -5.98 19.73 4.60
CA LYS A 77 -6.35 18.44 5.17
C LYS A 77 -5.63 18.18 6.49
N GLN A 78 -4.31 18.38 6.55
CA GLN A 78 -3.53 18.18 7.78
C GLN A 78 -3.96 19.16 8.88
N HIS A 79 -4.29 20.40 8.53
CA HIS A 79 -4.83 21.37 9.48
C HIS A 79 -6.13 20.86 10.11
N TRP A 80 -7.10 20.42 9.30
CA TRP A 80 -8.36 19.87 9.81
C TRP A 80 -8.19 18.58 10.63
N ILE A 81 -7.28 17.69 10.22
CA ILE A 81 -6.93 16.50 11.00
C ILE A 81 -6.37 16.89 12.37
N SER A 82 -5.51 17.91 12.42
CA SER A 82 -4.97 18.44 13.67
C SER A 82 -6.07 19.01 14.57
N GLU A 83 -6.97 19.83 14.03
CA GLU A 83 -8.09 20.38 14.81
C GLU A 83 -9.03 19.28 15.32
N GLN A 84 -9.34 18.28 14.49
CA GLN A 84 -10.10 17.10 14.90
C GLN A 84 -9.44 16.37 16.07
N ARG A 85 -8.12 16.14 16.00
CA ARG A 85 -7.35 15.47 17.06
C ARG A 85 -7.41 16.23 18.37
N LYS A 86 -7.25 17.56 18.35
CA LYS A 86 -7.39 18.39 19.57
C LYS A 86 -8.72 18.19 20.29
N LEU A 87 -9.80 17.92 19.55
CA LEU A 87 -11.12 17.67 20.12
C LEU A 87 -11.33 16.22 20.54
N THR A 88 -10.75 15.26 19.81
CA THR A 88 -10.98 13.82 20.01
C THR A 88 -10.00 13.17 20.99
N ASP A 89 -8.74 13.59 21.01
CA ASP A 89 -7.69 13.02 21.87
C ASP A 89 -8.03 13.08 23.38
N PRO A 90 -8.62 14.16 23.93
CA PRO A 90 -9.01 14.17 25.34
C PRO A 90 -10.08 13.13 25.68
N ILE A 91 -11.04 12.93 24.75
CA ILE A 91 -12.11 11.93 24.90
C ILE A 91 -11.51 10.53 24.81
N GLU A 92 -10.63 10.29 23.84
CA GLU A 92 -9.95 8.99 23.71
C GLU A 92 -9.10 8.66 24.94
N THR A 93 -8.40 9.65 25.48
CA THR A 93 -7.61 9.52 26.70
C THR A 93 -8.50 9.17 27.89
N ALA A 94 -9.65 9.83 28.04
CA ALA A 94 -10.62 9.53 29.09
C ALA A 94 -11.24 8.13 28.92
N LEU A 95 -11.41 7.64 27.69
CA LEU A 95 -11.93 6.31 27.39
C LEU A 95 -10.90 5.18 27.51
N ALA A 96 -9.60 5.49 27.52
CA ALA A 96 -8.51 4.52 27.58
C ALA A 96 -8.63 3.50 28.74
N PRO A 97 -8.87 3.89 30.01
CA PRO A 97 -9.00 2.92 31.10
C PRO A 97 -10.20 1.98 30.93
N TYR A 98 -11.32 2.48 30.38
CA TYR A 98 -12.49 1.64 30.11
C TYR A 98 -12.21 0.61 29.01
N LYS A 99 -11.55 1.03 27.92
CA LYS A 99 -11.10 0.13 26.86
C LYS A 99 -10.16 -0.95 27.41
N GLN A 100 -9.23 -0.57 28.29
CA GLN A 100 -8.30 -1.50 28.92
C GLN A 100 -9.01 -2.52 29.81
N SER A 101 -9.98 -2.10 30.63
CA SER A 101 -10.77 -3.01 31.48
C SER A 101 -11.57 -4.02 30.65
N VAL A 102 -12.21 -3.57 29.56
CA VAL A 102 -12.93 -4.46 28.64
C VAL A 102 -11.99 -5.45 27.97
N HIS A 103 -10.81 -4.98 27.52
CA HIS A 103 -9.81 -5.85 26.93
C HIS A 103 -9.30 -6.91 27.94
N ALA A 104 -8.97 -6.50 29.16
CA ALA A 104 -8.51 -7.40 30.22
C ALA A 104 -9.54 -8.49 30.53
N TYR A 105 -10.82 -8.13 30.63
CA TYR A 105 -11.90 -9.11 30.80
C TYR A 105 -12.02 -10.07 29.62
N ASN A 106 -11.92 -9.57 28.39
CA ASN A 106 -11.99 -10.42 27.20
C ASN A 106 -10.80 -11.39 27.12
N VAL A 107 -9.59 -10.94 27.47
CA VAL A 107 -8.40 -11.80 27.56
C VAL A 107 -8.60 -12.90 28.59
N GLU A 108 -9.04 -12.54 29.79
CA GLU A 108 -9.28 -13.49 30.88
C GLU A 108 -10.39 -14.49 30.51
N ARG A 109 -11.47 -14.02 29.87
CA ARG A 109 -12.54 -14.89 29.37
C ARG A 109 -12.03 -15.90 28.33
N VAL A 110 -11.19 -15.47 27.39
CA VAL A 110 -10.59 -16.38 26.40
C VAL A 110 -9.69 -17.40 27.09
N ARG A 111 -8.91 -16.98 28.10
CA ARG A 111 -8.09 -17.89 28.91
C ARG A 111 -8.93 -18.96 29.59
N GLN A 112 -10.01 -18.58 30.28
CA GLN A 112 -10.91 -19.51 30.95
C GLN A 112 -11.57 -20.50 30.00
N ILE A 113 -11.97 -20.04 28.80
CA ILE A 113 -12.52 -20.93 27.76
C ILE A 113 -11.47 -21.95 27.32
N ARG A 114 -10.22 -21.53 27.07
CA ARG A 114 -9.13 -22.44 26.69
C ARG A 114 -8.83 -23.47 27.78
N GLU A 115 -8.71 -23.04 29.03
CA GLU A 115 -8.46 -23.95 30.16
C GLU A 115 -9.60 -24.97 30.34
N ALA A 116 -10.86 -24.54 30.21
CA ALA A 116 -12.00 -25.45 30.24
C ALA A 116 -12.01 -26.44 29.06
N GLU A 117 -11.68 -25.96 27.85
CA GLU A 117 -11.54 -26.81 26.65
C GLU A 117 -10.38 -27.81 26.78
N ASP A 118 -9.27 -27.44 27.40
CA ASP A 118 -8.14 -28.32 27.68
C ASP A 118 -8.51 -29.41 28.70
N LEU A 119 -9.17 -29.03 29.81
CA LEU A 119 -9.66 -29.97 30.82
C LEU A 119 -10.69 -30.94 30.25
N GLN A 120 -11.63 -30.45 29.42
CA GLN A 120 -12.56 -31.32 28.71
C GLN A 120 -11.85 -32.28 27.77
N ARG A 121 -10.87 -31.81 26.99
CA ARG A 121 -10.08 -32.67 26.10
C ARG A 121 -9.31 -33.74 26.87
N GLN A 122 -8.72 -33.39 28.01
CA GLN A 122 -8.02 -34.35 28.87
C GLN A 122 -8.97 -35.38 29.49
N ALA A 123 -10.13 -34.95 29.99
CA ALA A 123 -11.14 -35.85 30.52
C ALA A 123 -11.71 -36.78 29.43
N GLU A 124 -11.97 -36.25 28.24
CA GLU A 124 -12.41 -37.00 27.07
C GLU A 124 -11.34 -38.04 26.64
N GLN A 125 -10.07 -37.64 26.58
CA GLN A 125 -8.95 -38.56 26.33
C GLN A 125 -8.82 -39.65 27.40
N ALA A 126 -8.89 -39.30 28.69
CA ALA A 126 -8.83 -40.28 29.78
C ALA A 126 -10.02 -41.26 29.76
N LEU A 127 -11.22 -40.78 29.37
CA LEU A 127 -12.40 -41.63 29.20
C LEU A 127 -12.23 -42.59 28.01
N ILE A 128 -11.68 -42.11 26.89
CA ILE A 128 -11.36 -42.94 25.71
C ILE A 128 -10.31 -43.99 26.07
N GLU A 129 -9.29 -43.63 26.86
CA GLU A 129 -8.27 -44.57 27.34
C GLU A 129 -8.83 -45.63 28.28
N GLN A 130 -9.77 -45.28 29.18
CA GLN A 130 -10.40 -46.24 30.10
C GLN A 130 -11.48 -47.12 29.46
N ASN A 131 -12.34 -46.57 28.60
CA ASN A 131 -13.49 -47.29 28.04
C ASN A 131 -13.29 -47.78 26.60
N GLY A 132 -12.20 -47.40 25.91
CA GLY A 132 -11.87 -47.87 24.57
C GLY A 132 -12.86 -47.50 23.46
N GLN A 133 -13.87 -46.68 23.75
CA GLN A 133 -14.97 -46.38 22.83
C GLN A 133 -15.23 -44.87 22.80
N ALA A 134 -14.93 -44.23 21.66
CA ALA A 134 -15.19 -42.82 21.44
C ALA A 134 -16.69 -42.59 21.13
N ASP A 135 -17.35 -41.77 21.95
CA ASP A 135 -18.75 -41.38 21.75
C ASP A 135 -18.85 -40.27 20.70
N TRP A 136 -19.18 -40.65 19.46
CA TRP A 136 -19.24 -39.76 18.29
C TRP A 136 -20.59 -39.02 18.13
N LEU A 137 -21.49 -39.11 19.12
CA LEU A 137 -22.87 -38.59 19.02
C LEU A 137 -23.13 -37.26 19.73
N GLN A 138 -22.14 -36.67 20.42
CA GLN A 138 -22.33 -35.38 21.07
C GLN A 138 -22.00 -34.21 20.13
N ALA A 139 -23.01 -33.73 19.42
CA ALA A 139 -22.92 -32.45 18.70
C ALA A 139 -22.67 -31.33 19.73
N LYS A 140 -21.41 -30.88 19.84
CA LYS A 140 -21.02 -29.72 20.67
C LYS A 140 -21.67 -28.46 20.08
N THR A 141 -22.89 -28.14 20.50
CA THR A 141 -23.49 -26.84 20.20
C THR A 141 -22.73 -25.77 20.97
N ARG A 142 -21.87 -25.02 20.29
CA ARG A 142 -21.19 -23.84 20.85
C ARG A 142 -22.24 -22.80 21.25
N PRO A 143 -22.39 -22.45 22.54
CA PRO A 143 -23.16 -21.28 22.91
C PRO A 143 -22.24 -20.06 22.77
N GLU A 144 -21.88 -19.68 21.54
CA GLU A 144 -21.15 -18.43 21.30
C GLU A 144 -22.13 -17.25 21.33
N HIS A 145 -22.60 -16.89 22.52
CA HIS A 145 -23.07 -15.52 22.72
C HIS A 145 -21.85 -14.62 22.91
N ASN A 146 -21.23 -14.23 21.79
CA ASN A 146 -20.29 -13.11 21.81
C ASN A 146 -21.09 -11.84 22.12
N PRO A 147 -20.75 -11.08 23.17
CA PRO A 147 -21.42 -9.82 23.44
C PRO A 147 -21.29 -8.89 22.24
N LYS A 148 -22.33 -8.11 21.94
CA LYS A 148 -22.33 -7.16 20.83
C LYS A 148 -21.07 -6.30 20.88
N GLY A 149 -20.27 -6.33 19.80
CA GLY A 149 -19.04 -5.54 19.67
C GLY A 149 -17.72 -6.30 19.82
N VAL A 150 -17.74 -7.60 20.17
CA VAL A 150 -16.53 -8.45 20.18
C VAL A 150 -16.50 -9.32 18.93
N GLN A 151 -15.48 -9.13 18.08
CA GLN A 151 -15.22 -9.96 16.90
C GLN A 151 -13.93 -10.75 17.09
N MET A 152 -13.97 -12.05 16.82
CA MET A 152 -12.78 -12.90 16.79
C MET A 152 -12.09 -12.74 15.45
N ARG A 153 -10.76 -12.52 15.47
CA ARG A 153 -9.92 -12.48 14.27
C ARG A 153 -8.94 -13.65 14.30
N TRP A 154 -8.85 -14.39 13.21
CA TRP A 154 -7.80 -15.38 13.02
C TRP A 154 -6.45 -14.68 12.82
N THR A 155 -5.48 -15.01 13.65
CA THR A 155 -4.07 -14.59 13.57
C THR A 155 -3.21 -15.85 13.51
N PHE A 156 -2.02 -15.74 12.90
CA PHE A 156 -1.07 -16.85 12.82
C PHE A 156 0.31 -16.39 13.31
N GLU A 157 1.06 -17.34 13.87
CA GLU A 157 2.48 -17.23 14.16
C GLU A 157 3.19 -18.41 13.48
N VAL A 158 4.36 -18.17 12.90
CA VAL A 158 5.10 -19.22 12.17
C VAL A 158 6.04 -19.90 13.14
N GLU A 159 5.73 -21.14 13.52
CA GLU A 159 6.60 -21.96 14.37
C GLU A 159 7.86 -22.43 13.62
N SER A 160 7.68 -22.87 12.36
CA SER A 160 8.79 -23.34 11.51
C SER A 160 8.51 -23.09 10.03
N LEU A 161 9.45 -22.43 9.35
CA LEU A 161 9.37 -22.09 7.92
C LEU A 161 9.34 -23.31 6.99
N THR A 162 9.98 -24.42 7.38
CA THR A 162 10.06 -25.63 6.55
C THR A 162 8.75 -26.43 6.53
N MET A 163 7.88 -26.20 7.51
CA MET A 163 6.55 -26.82 7.59
C MET A 163 5.49 -26.00 6.87
N VAL A 164 5.78 -24.75 6.50
CA VAL A 164 4.87 -23.89 5.75
C VAL A 164 4.87 -24.32 4.28
N PRO A 165 3.70 -24.67 3.71
CA PRO A 165 3.61 -25.01 2.28
C PRO A 165 4.14 -23.89 1.37
N ASN A 166 4.87 -24.25 0.32
CA ASN A 166 5.50 -23.30 -0.61
C ASN A 166 4.52 -22.28 -1.23
N GLN A 167 3.23 -22.61 -1.33
CA GLN A 167 2.19 -21.70 -1.82
C GLN A 167 1.99 -20.45 -0.93
N PHE A 168 2.41 -20.50 0.34
CA PHE A 168 2.34 -19.39 1.29
C PHE A 168 3.70 -18.70 1.48
N LEU A 169 4.76 -19.17 0.81
CA LEU A 169 6.09 -18.56 0.84
C LEU A 169 6.24 -17.60 -0.35
N GLN A 170 6.63 -16.36 -0.09
CA GLN A 170 6.91 -15.36 -1.12
C GLN A 170 8.40 -15.00 -1.15
N VAL A 171 8.97 -14.93 -2.34
CA VAL A 171 10.36 -14.50 -2.53
C VAL A 171 10.50 -13.01 -2.22
N ASN A 172 11.46 -12.66 -1.36
CA ASN A 172 11.79 -11.27 -1.08
C ASN A 172 12.62 -10.68 -2.23
N GLU A 173 11.96 -10.07 -3.20
CA GLU A 173 12.61 -9.45 -4.37
C GLU A 173 13.67 -8.41 -4.00
N LYS A 174 13.47 -7.66 -2.91
CA LYS A 174 14.41 -6.61 -2.48
C LYS A 174 15.75 -7.22 -2.10
N ALA A 175 15.73 -8.32 -1.34
CA ALA A 175 16.93 -9.05 -0.96
C ALA A 175 17.64 -9.65 -2.18
N VAL A 176 16.89 -10.19 -3.14
CA VAL A 176 17.45 -10.74 -4.39
C VAL A 176 18.12 -9.64 -5.22
N ARG A 177 17.47 -8.48 -5.41
CA ARG A 177 18.06 -7.35 -6.15
C ARG A 177 19.32 -6.83 -5.49
N GLU A 178 19.38 -6.83 -4.16
CA GLU A 178 20.57 -6.45 -3.40
C GLU A 178 21.72 -7.47 -3.56
N ALA A 179 21.41 -8.77 -3.59
CA ALA A 179 22.42 -9.79 -3.89
C ALA A 179 22.98 -9.62 -5.33
N ILE A 180 22.10 -9.35 -6.31
CA ILE A 180 22.50 -9.09 -7.69
C ILE A 180 23.36 -7.83 -7.80
N SER A 181 23.03 -6.75 -7.07
CA SER A 181 23.80 -5.50 -7.07
C SER A 181 25.18 -5.67 -6.44
N ARG A 182 25.32 -6.56 -5.44
CA ARG A 182 26.61 -6.96 -4.86
C ARG A 182 27.43 -7.89 -5.77
N GLY A 183 26.93 -8.22 -6.95
CA GLY A 183 27.66 -9.01 -7.96
C GLY A 183 27.31 -10.50 -7.98
N MET A 184 26.35 -10.96 -7.18
CA MET A 184 25.89 -12.36 -7.22
C MET A 184 25.05 -12.59 -8.48
N ARG A 185 25.63 -13.23 -9.50
CA ARG A 185 24.99 -13.50 -10.79
C ARG A 185 24.40 -14.92 -10.91
N ASN A 186 24.64 -15.77 -9.92
CA ASN A 186 24.04 -17.09 -9.80
C ASN A 186 23.43 -17.24 -8.40
N ILE A 187 22.12 -17.44 -8.33
CA ILE A 187 21.37 -17.73 -7.11
C ILE A 187 20.58 -19.00 -7.41
N ASP A 188 20.76 -20.04 -6.61
CA ASP A 188 20.10 -21.32 -6.85
C ASP A 188 18.58 -21.14 -6.94
N GLY A 189 17.99 -21.64 -8.02
CA GLY A 189 16.56 -21.49 -8.32
C GLY A 189 16.15 -20.19 -9.01
N LEU A 190 17.06 -19.26 -9.29
CA LEU A 190 16.77 -18.01 -10.02
C LEU A 190 17.61 -17.85 -11.29
N LYS A 191 16.94 -17.57 -12.41
CA LYS A 191 17.58 -17.24 -13.69
C LYS A 191 17.73 -15.72 -13.84
N ILE A 192 18.97 -15.22 -13.86
CA ILE A 192 19.29 -13.80 -13.97
C ILE A 192 19.71 -13.47 -15.41
N TYR A 193 19.16 -12.42 -16.02
CA TYR A 193 19.47 -11.96 -17.39
C TYR A 193 19.49 -10.42 -17.47
N GLN A 194 20.03 -9.86 -18.56
CA GLN A 194 20.13 -8.41 -18.79
C GLN A 194 19.30 -8.01 -20.02
N GLU A 195 18.53 -6.92 -19.89
CA GLU A 195 17.76 -6.31 -20.99
C GLU A 195 18.19 -4.84 -21.16
N PRO A 196 18.43 -4.36 -22.39
CA PRO A 196 18.74 -2.95 -22.63
C PRO A 196 17.47 -2.10 -22.50
N ILE A 197 17.46 -1.18 -21.53
CA ILE A 197 16.38 -0.21 -21.33
C ILE A 197 16.88 1.17 -21.77
N SER A 198 16.28 1.74 -22.81
CA SER A 198 16.55 3.12 -23.24
C SER A 198 15.82 4.10 -22.31
N THR A 199 16.57 4.78 -21.44
CA THR A 199 16.01 5.80 -20.54
C THR A 199 16.09 7.18 -21.18
N PHE A 200 14.95 7.79 -21.46
CA PHE A 200 14.85 9.18 -21.88
C PHE A 200 14.79 10.07 -20.63
N ARG A 201 15.86 10.79 -20.32
CA ARG A 201 15.89 11.77 -19.21
C ARG A 201 15.51 13.15 -19.76
N ALA A 202 14.64 13.86 -19.05
CA ALA A 202 14.22 15.25 -19.34
C ALA A 202 15.27 16.28 -18.90
#